data_AF-A0A150H568-F1
#
_entry.id   AF-A0A150H568-F1
#
_cell.length_a   1.000
_cell.length_b   1.000
_cell.length_c   1.000
_cell.angle_alpha   90.00
_cell.angle_beta   90.00
_cell.angle_gamma   90.00
#
_symmetry.space_group_name_H-M   'P 1'
#
loop_
_entity.id
_entity.type
_entity.pdbx_description
1 polymer ?
#
loop_
_entity_poly.entity_id
_entity_poly.type
_entity_poly.pdbx_seq_one_letter_code
_entity_poly.pdbx_strand_id
1 'polypeptide(L)'
;MKAVLRAPASRASAVRPVASLKSAVSRVASVAGVAGASLALTLAAHADVTVKLGADSGALAFVPETVTIKSGETVTFVNNAGFPHNVVFDEDAVPAGVNADAISRDDLLNAPGEAYSVKLTAAGTYGYYCEPHQGAGMVGKIIVQ
;
A
#
# COMPACT_ATOMS: atom_id res chain seq x y z
N MET A 1 -80.97 -36.37 8.92
CA MET A 1 -81.10 -35.74 7.59
C MET A 1 -80.44 -34.36 7.67
N LYS A 2 -79.58 -33.95 6.70
CA LYS A 2 -78.75 -32.72 6.71
C LYS A 2 -77.77 -32.64 7.92
N ALA A 3 -76.44 -32.54 7.83
CA ALA A 3 -75.51 -31.79 6.96
C ALA A 3 -75.46 -30.27 7.26
N VAL A 4 -74.26 -29.72 7.55
CA VAL A 4 -73.70 -28.43 7.02
C VAL A 4 -72.28 -28.11 7.59
N LEU A 5 -71.33 -27.98 6.65
CA LEU A 5 -70.09 -27.18 6.51
C LEU A 5 -69.18 -26.69 7.69
N ARG A 6 -67.86 -26.93 7.45
CA ARG A 6 -66.68 -26.02 7.50
C ARG A 6 -65.99 -25.61 8.82
N ALA A 7 -64.70 -25.26 8.65
CA ALA A 7 -63.70 -24.78 9.62
C ALA A 7 -63.47 -23.23 9.47
N PRO A 8 -62.53 -22.53 10.16
CA PRO A 8 -61.08 -22.83 10.18
C PRO A 8 -60.30 -22.52 11.51
N ALA A 9 -58.98 -22.70 11.40
CA ALA A 9 -57.89 -22.56 12.37
C ALA A 9 -57.78 -21.28 13.23
N SER A 10 -57.04 -21.37 14.34
CA SER A 10 -55.71 -20.71 14.46
C SER A 10 -54.86 -21.27 15.63
N ARG A 11 -53.60 -20.84 15.74
CA ARG A 11 -52.61 -21.24 16.77
C ARG A 11 -52.62 -20.32 18.00
N ALA A 12 -52.38 -20.91 19.17
CA ALA A 12 -51.49 -20.37 20.21
C ALA A 12 -50.91 -21.55 21.01
N SER A 13 -49.69 -21.44 21.55
CA SER A 13 -49.09 -22.48 22.40
C SER A 13 -48.44 -21.88 23.65
N ALA A 14 -48.25 -22.73 24.65
CA ALA A 14 -47.83 -22.44 26.02
C ALA A 14 -46.34 -21.98 26.12
N VAL A 15 -45.78 -21.48 27.24
CA VAL A 15 -46.25 -20.79 28.47
C VAL A 15 -44.97 -20.29 29.22
N ARG A 16 -45.14 -19.49 30.28
CA ARG A 16 -44.10 -18.96 31.22
C ARG A 16 -43.56 -20.09 32.15
N PRO A 17 -42.89 -19.84 33.31
CA PRO A 17 -42.08 -18.70 33.78
C PRO A 17 -40.57 -19.13 33.81
N VAL A 18 -39.61 -18.74 34.66
CA VAL A 18 -39.52 -17.96 35.93
C VAL A 18 -38.15 -17.27 36.01
N ALA A 19 -37.98 -16.29 36.92
CA ALA A 19 -36.68 -15.86 37.42
C ALA A 19 -36.23 -16.69 38.64
N SER A 20 -34.95 -16.65 39.00
CA SER A 20 -34.44 -17.09 40.30
C SER A 20 -33.57 -16.01 40.95
N LEU A 21 -33.53 -16.01 42.28
CA LEU A 21 -33.14 -14.87 43.12
C LEU A 21 -32.10 -15.30 44.15
N LYS A 22 -31.05 -14.48 44.35
CA LYS A 22 -30.48 -14.15 45.68
C LYS A 22 -29.37 -13.09 45.58
N SER A 23 -29.49 -12.06 46.42
CA SER A 23 -28.51 -10.98 46.55
C SER A 23 -27.41 -11.33 47.56
N ALA A 24 -26.20 -10.82 47.33
CA ALA A 24 -25.19 -10.57 48.35
C ALA A 24 -24.46 -9.26 47.99
N VAL A 25 -24.00 -8.50 48.99
CA VAL A 25 -23.66 -7.07 48.86
C VAL A 25 -22.25 -6.78 49.37
N SER A 26 -21.56 -5.85 48.66
CA SER A 26 -20.26 -5.24 49.01
C SER A 26 -19.06 -6.21 48.94
N ARG A 27 -17.87 -5.75 48.55
CA ARG A 27 -17.28 -4.41 48.75
C ARG A 27 -16.65 -3.84 47.48
N VAL A 28 -16.63 -2.51 47.38
CA VAL A 28 -15.78 -1.79 46.41
C VAL A 28 -14.33 -1.90 46.87
N ALA A 29 -13.47 -2.45 46.02
CA ALA A 29 -12.03 -2.39 46.14
C ALA A 29 -11.48 -1.71 44.88
N SER A 30 -11.04 -0.46 45.01
CA SER A 30 -10.64 0.39 43.88
C SER A 30 -9.28 -0.01 43.33
N VAL A 31 -9.23 -0.97 42.41
CA VAL A 31 -8.02 -1.30 41.66
C VAL A 31 -7.89 -0.33 40.48
N ALA A 32 -7.23 0.80 40.72
CA ALA A 32 -6.70 1.63 39.65
C ALA A 32 -5.55 0.87 38.98
N GLY A 33 -5.71 0.47 37.71
CA GLY A 33 -4.80 -0.48 37.06
C GLY A 33 -4.89 -0.46 35.54
N VAL A 34 -4.38 0.61 34.93
CA VAL A 34 -4.08 0.75 33.50
C VAL A 34 -5.23 0.37 32.54
N ALA A 35 -6.01 1.37 32.13
CA ALA A 35 -6.75 1.28 30.88
C ALA A 35 -5.74 1.19 29.72
N GLY A 36 -5.44 -0.03 29.27
CA GLY A 36 -4.51 -0.30 28.18
C GLY A 36 -5.05 0.23 26.86
N ALA A 37 -4.76 1.49 26.56
CA ALA A 37 -5.00 2.08 25.25
C ALA A 37 -4.02 1.46 24.25
N SER A 38 -4.38 0.31 23.70
CA SER A 38 -3.67 -0.35 22.61
C SER A 38 -3.63 0.60 21.41
N LEU A 39 -2.53 1.33 21.25
CA LEU A 39 -2.23 2.07 20.02
C LEU A 39 -2.03 1.04 18.92
N ALA A 40 -3.14 0.73 18.23
CA ALA A 40 -3.12 0.01 16.96
C ALA A 40 -2.43 0.91 15.93
N LEU A 41 -1.09 0.83 15.89
CA LEU A 41 -0.28 1.50 14.89
C LEU A 41 -0.61 0.87 13.53
N THR A 42 -1.58 1.46 12.84
CA THR A 42 -1.91 1.11 11.47
C THR A 42 -0.75 1.53 10.58
N LEU A 43 0.24 0.65 10.43
CA LEU A 43 1.17 0.71 9.30
C LEU A 43 0.31 0.58 8.05
N ALA A 44 0.04 1.72 7.41
CA ALA A 44 -0.43 1.73 6.04
C ALA A 44 0.66 1.05 5.20
N ALA A 45 0.32 -0.09 4.60
CA ALA A 45 1.11 -0.63 3.52
C ALA A 45 1.02 0.35 2.36
N HIS A 46 2.01 1.23 2.25
CA HIS A 46 2.22 2.07 1.08
C HIS A 46 2.39 1.16 -0.14
N ALA A 47 1.80 1.53 -1.27
CA ALA A 47 1.91 0.73 -2.47
C ALA A 47 3.30 0.92 -3.09
N ASP A 48 4.20 -0.04 -2.89
CA ASP A 48 5.52 -0.02 -3.51
C ASP A 48 5.38 -0.26 -5.03
N VAL A 49 5.67 0.76 -5.83
CA VAL A 49 5.58 0.67 -7.30
C VAL A 49 6.88 0.12 -7.87
N THR A 50 6.79 -0.89 -8.71
CA THR A 50 7.96 -1.50 -9.38
C THR A 50 8.15 -0.95 -10.79
N VAL A 51 9.39 -0.60 -11.13
CA VAL A 51 9.83 -0.22 -12.49
C VAL A 51 10.93 -1.18 -12.93
N LYS A 52 10.78 -1.84 -14.07
CA LYS A 52 11.84 -2.68 -14.66
C LYS A 52 12.89 -1.82 -15.36
N LEU A 53 14.16 -2.15 -15.19
CA LEU A 53 15.27 -1.64 -16.00
C LEU A 53 15.47 -2.56 -17.19
N GLY A 54 15.07 -2.08 -18.38
CA GLY A 54 15.00 -2.85 -19.61
C GLY A 54 13.71 -3.67 -19.74
N ALA A 55 13.06 -3.58 -20.91
CA ALA A 55 11.85 -4.30 -21.21
C ALA A 55 12.11 -5.81 -21.42
N ASP A 56 11.07 -6.64 -21.29
CA ASP A 56 11.15 -8.09 -21.53
C ASP A 56 11.45 -8.46 -23.01
N SER A 57 11.34 -7.49 -23.92
CA SER A 57 11.79 -7.56 -25.32
C SER A 57 13.28 -7.27 -25.52
N GLY A 58 14.02 -6.92 -24.45
CA GLY A 58 15.40 -6.43 -24.52
C GLY A 58 15.54 -4.94 -24.88
N ALA A 59 14.43 -4.20 -25.00
CA ALA A 59 14.49 -2.76 -25.28
C ALA A 59 15.03 -1.97 -24.07
N LEU A 60 15.91 -1.00 -24.34
CA LEU A 60 16.55 -0.13 -23.36
C LEU A 60 15.56 0.96 -22.90
N ALA A 61 14.67 0.59 -21.99
CA ALA A 61 13.59 1.43 -21.49
C ALA A 61 13.28 1.12 -20.03
N PHE A 62 12.77 2.11 -19.30
CA PHE A 62 12.09 1.88 -18.03
C PHE A 62 10.68 1.37 -18.30
N VAL A 63 10.24 0.32 -17.58
CA VAL A 63 8.89 -0.25 -17.79
C VAL A 63 8.14 -0.38 -16.46
N PRO A 64 7.04 0.39 -16.26
CA PRO A 64 6.54 1.47 -17.12
C PRO A 64 7.45 2.71 -17.11
N GLU A 65 7.46 3.46 -18.21
CA GLU A 65 8.27 4.69 -18.39
C GLU A 65 7.81 5.83 -17.47
N THR A 66 6.50 5.97 -17.28
CA THR A 66 5.90 6.93 -16.37
C THR A 66 5.08 6.21 -15.29
N VAL A 67 5.29 6.58 -14.02
CA VAL A 67 4.48 6.14 -12.88
C VAL A 67 3.87 7.33 -12.14
N THR A 68 2.78 7.08 -11.42
CA THR A 68 2.18 8.03 -10.48
C THR A 68 2.04 7.36 -9.12
N ILE A 69 2.51 8.02 -8.07
CA ILE A 69 2.49 7.57 -6.68
C ILE A 69 1.97 8.68 -5.77
N LYS A 70 1.61 8.33 -4.54
CA LYS A 70 1.32 9.30 -3.48
C LYS A 70 2.61 9.74 -2.77
N SER A 71 2.58 10.93 -2.19
CA SER A 71 3.61 11.41 -1.26
C SER A 71 3.89 10.35 -0.18
N GLY A 72 5.14 9.90 -0.12
CA GLY A 72 5.61 8.91 0.83
C GLY A 72 5.48 7.45 0.38
N GLU A 73 5.04 7.14 -0.84
CA GLU A 73 5.18 5.79 -1.39
C GLU A 73 6.62 5.53 -1.91
N THR A 74 6.97 4.26 -2.15
CA THR A 74 8.30 3.84 -2.62
C THR A 74 8.23 3.47 -4.10
N VAL A 75 9.27 3.82 -4.85
CA VAL A 75 9.54 3.25 -6.18
C VAL A 75 10.71 2.29 -6.05
N THR A 76 10.55 1.06 -6.53
CA THR A 76 11.63 0.07 -6.61
C THR A 76 11.94 -0.24 -8.07
N PHE A 77 13.14 0.16 -8.47
CA PHE A 77 13.74 -0.16 -9.76
C PHE A 77 14.36 -1.55 -9.69
N VAL A 78 14.00 -2.45 -10.61
CA VAL A 78 14.49 -3.84 -10.65
C VAL A 78 15.17 -4.13 -11.97
N ASN A 79 16.42 -4.58 -11.90
CA ASN A 79 17.24 -4.88 -13.07
C ASN A 79 16.69 -6.11 -13.81
N ASN A 80 16.27 -5.96 -15.06
CA ASN A 80 15.46 -6.95 -15.77
C ASN A 80 16.14 -7.49 -17.04
N ALA A 81 16.52 -6.61 -17.97
CA ALA A 81 17.15 -7.00 -19.24
C ALA A 81 18.05 -5.91 -19.82
N GLY A 82 19.04 -6.25 -20.65
CA GLY A 82 19.90 -5.26 -21.32
C GLY A 82 20.80 -4.43 -20.38
N PHE A 83 21.12 -4.98 -19.22
CA PHE A 83 22.04 -4.42 -18.23
C PHE A 83 23.49 -4.36 -18.77
N PRO A 84 24.37 -3.49 -18.25
CA PRO A 84 24.23 -2.69 -17.02
C PRO A 84 23.27 -1.51 -17.14
N HIS A 85 22.58 -1.19 -16.04
CA HIS A 85 21.70 -0.02 -15.91
C HIS A 85 21.96 0.75 -14.62
N ASN A 86 21.65 2.03 -14.59
CA ASN A 86 21.59 2.81 -13.35
C ASN A 86 20.36 3.73 -13.34
N VAL A 87 20.19 4.53 -12.28
CA VAL A 87 19.01 5.40 -12.09
C VAL A 87 19.46 6.74 -11.55
N VAL A 88 19.74 7.70 -12.44
CA VAL A 88 20.13 9.06 -12.09
C VAL A 88 18.93 9.98 -12.25
N PHE A 89 18.57 10.72 -11.19
CA PHE A 89 17.55 11.75 -11.25
C PHE A 89 18.15 13.03 -11.85
N ASP A 90 17.36 13.69 -12.70
CA ASP A 90 17.78 14.88 -13.44
C ASP A 90 17.63 16.12 -12.54
N GLU A 91 18.74 16.83 -12.31
CA GLU A 91 18.80 18.01 -11.42
C GLU A 91 17.90 19.17 -11.87
N ASP A 92 17.68 19.32 -13.18
CA ASP A 92 16.77 20.32 -13.76
C ASP A 92 15.29 19.86 -13.73
N ALA A 93 15.02 18.59 -13.40
CA ALA A 93 13.69 17.97 -13.51
C ALA A 93 13.16 17.32 -12.21
N VAL A 94 13.66 17.74 -11.03
CA VAL A 94 13.12 17.36 -9.71
C VAL A 94 12.40 18.53 -9.01
N PRO A 95 11.52 18.28 -8.02
CA PRO A 95 10.87 19.35 -7.26
C PRO A 95 11.86 20.20 -6.45
N ALA A 96 11.63 21.51 -6.38
CA ALA A 96 12.53 22.44 -5.70
C ALA A 96 12.80 22.06 -4.24
N GLY A 97 14.08 21.94 -3.87
CA GLY A 97 14.53 21.50 -2.55
C GLY A 97 14.79 20.00 -2.42
N VAL A 98 14.51 19.20 -3.45
CA VAL A 98 15.05 17.84 -3.60
C VAL A 98 16.53 17.95 -4.00
N ASN A 99 17.37 17.10 -3.42
CA ASN A 99 18.73 16.85 -3.90
C ASN A 99 18.68 15.59 -4.80
N ALA A 100 19.09 15.72 -6.07
CA ALA A 100 19.02 14.66 -7.07
C ALA A 100 20.00 13.51 -6.79
N ASP A 101 21.27 13.81 -6.49
CA ASP A 101 22.31 12.84 -6.13
C ASP A 101 21.85 11.94 -4.97
N ALA A 102 21.25 12.54 -3.93
CA ALA A 102 20.80 11.86 -2.72
C ALA A 102 19.59 10.93 -2.93
N ILE A 103 18.93 11.00 -4.09
CA ILE A 103 17.88 10.08 -4.53
C ILE A 103 18.27 9.27 -5.78
N SER A 104 19.52 9.37 -6.22
CA SER A 104 20.05 8.64 -7.37
C SER A 104 20.73 7.33 -6.96
N ARG A 105 21.02 6.51 -7.96
CA ARG A 105 21.85 5.32 -7.90
C ARG A 105 22.74 5.32 -9.12
N ASP A 106 23.95 5.82 -8.96
CA ASP A 106 24.92 6.06 -10.04
C ASP A 106 25.71 4.79 -10.37
N ASP A 107 26.12 4.04 -9.33
CA ASP A 107 26.65 2.68 -9.43
C ASP A 107 25.73 1.78 -10.29
N LEU A 108 26.30 1.20 -11.35
CA LEU A 108 25.61 0.28 -12.24
C LEU A 108 25.07 -0.96 -11.49
N LEU A 109 23.84 -1.34 -11.83
CA LEU A 109 23.24 -2.65 -11.56
C LEU A 109 23.60 -3.59 -12.72
N ASN A 110 24.26 -4.70 -12.41
CA ASN A 110 24.94 -5.59 -13.35
C ASN A 110 24.32 -6.99 -13.47
N ALA A 111 23.43 -7.40 -12.56
CA ALA A 111 22.78 -8.71 -12.59
C ALA A 111 21.24 -8.64 -12.54
N PRO A 112 20.52 -9.61 -13.14
CA PRO A 112 19.06 -9.68 -13.05
C PRO A 112 18.57 -9.80 -11.60
N GLY A 113 17.52 -9.03 -11.26
CA GLY A 113 16.93 -9.02 -9.92
C GLY A 113 17.66 -8.15 -8.89
N GLU A 114 18.82 -7.56 -9.21
CA GLU A 114 19.35 -6.44 -8.43
C GLU A 114 18.37 -5.27 -8.46
N ALA A 115 18.28 -4.53 -7.35
CA ALA A 115 17.26 -3.49 -7.20
C ALA A 115 17.75 -2.24 -6.46
N TYR A 116 17.10 -1.12 -6.77
CA TYR A 116 17.25 0.15 -6.07
C TYR A 116 15.87 0.66 -5.65
N SER A 117 15.70 1.01 -4.37
CA SER A 117 14.42 1.49 -3.82
C SER A 117 14.56 2.90 -3.27
N VAL A 118 13.67 3.80 -3.70
CA VAL A 118 13.66 5.22 -3.32
C VAL A 118 12.27 5.66 -2.85
N LYS A 119 12.21 6.42 -1.76
CA LYS A 119 10.96 6.87 -1.13
C LYS A 119 10.81 8.38 -1.34
N LEU A 120 9.84 8.79 -2.16
CA LEU A 120 9.68 10.20 -2.57
C LEU A 120 8.54 10.87 -1.80
N THR A 121 8.75 12.09 -1.33
CA THR A 121 7.82 12.79 -0.42
C THR A 121 7.39 14.17 -0.90
N ALA A 122 8.25 14.93 -1.60
CA ALA A 122 7.84 16.19 -2.20
C ALA A 122 6.90 15.92 -3.38
N ALA A 123 5.74 16.58 -3.41
CA ALA A 123 4.82 16.46 -4.53
C ALA A 123 5.38 17.18 -5.78
N GLY A 124 5.06 16.65 -6.97
CA GLY A 124 5.56 17.17 -8.24
C GLY A 124 6.03 16.07 -9.20
N THR A 125 6.80 16.48 -10.20
CA THR A 125 7.37 15.58 -11.21
C THR A 125 8.86 15.38 -10.93
N TYR A 126 9.33 14.15 -11.12
CA TYR A 126 10.73 13.75 -11.06
C TYR A 126 11.12 13.11 -12.40
N GLY A 127 11.98 13.77 -13.17
CA GLY A 127 12.67 13.18 -14.31
C GLY A 127 13.87 12.34 -13.86
N TYR A 128 14.12 11.23 -14.56
CA TYR A 128 15.30 10.39 -14.33
C TYR A 128 15.70 9.65 -15.60
N TYR A 129 16.92 9.14 -15.65
CA TYR A 129 17.49 8.45 -16.80
C TYR A 129 18.49 7.37 -16.38
N CYS A 130 18.89 6.54 -17.35
CA CYS A 130 19.96 5.56 -17.22
C CYS A 130 21.15 6.08 -18.03
N GLU A 131 22.25 6.49 -17.39
CA GLU A 131 23.41 7.13 -18.03
C GLU A 131 23.92 6.39 -19.29
N PRO A 132 24.24 5.08 -19.27
CA PRO A 132 24.75 4.39 -20.46
C PRO A 132 23.73 4.30 -21.61
N HIS A 133 22.44 4.56 -21.34
CA HIS A 133 21.34 4.32 -22.27
C HIS A 133 20.45 5.56 -22.53
N GLN A 134 20.76 6.73 -21.95
CA GLN A 134 20.03 7.99 -22.16
C GLN A 134 20.00 8.39 -23.64
N GLY A 135 21.14 8.22 -24.35
CA GLY A 135 21.24 8.45 -25.80
C GLY A 135 20.45 7.47 -26.67
N ALA A 136 19.96 6.35 -26.10
CA ALA A 136 19.02 5.43 -26.73
C ALA A 136 17.54 5.73 -26.38
N GLY A 137 17.29 6.78 -25.58
CA GLY A 137 15.95 7.14 -25.10
C GLY A 137 15.55 6.50 -23.77
N MET A 138 16.49 5.89 -23.02
CA MET A 138 16.19 5.32 -21.70
C MET A 138 16.06 6.42 -20.62
N VAL A 139 14.90 7.09 -20.65
CA VAL A 139 14.45 8.12 -19.71
C VAL A 139 13.11 7.70 -19.08
N GLY A 140 12.79 8.23 -17.91
CA GLY A 140 11.58 7.92 -17.18
C GLY A 140 11.07 9.07 -16.32
N LYS A 141 9.89 8.89 -15.73
CA LYS A 141 9.19 9.94 -14.98
C LYS A 141 8.38 9.38 -13.81
N ILE A 142 8.54 9.96 -12.62
CA ILE A 142 7.65 9.74 -11.48
C ILE A 142 6.83 11.00 -11.24
N ILE A 143 5.53 10.85 -11.00
CA ILE A 143 4.64 11.92 -10.55
C ILE A 143 4.22 11.59 -9.11
N VAL A 144 4.47 12.51 -8.18
CA VAL A 144 4.13 12.37 -6.75
C VAL A 144 2.98 13.30 -6.40
N GLN A 145 1.92 12.76 -5.78
CA GLN A 145 0.65 13.45 -5.47
C GLN A 145 0.35 13.48 -3.97
#